data_AF-A0A9E3YDP5-F1
#
_entry.id   AF-A0A9E3YDP5-F1
#
_cell.length_a   1.000
_cell.length_b   1.000
_cell.length_c   1.000
_cell.angle_alpha   90.00
_cell.angle_beta   90.00
_cell.angle_gamma   90.00
#
_symmetry.space_group_name_H-M   'P 1'
#
loop_
_entity.id
_entity.type
_entity.pdbx_description
1 polymer ?
#
loop_
_entity_poly.entity_id
_entity_poly.type
_entity_poly.pdbx_seq_one_letter_code
_entity_poly.pdbx_strand_id
1 'polypeptide(L)'
;LDRFMFKIDVGFPTADELHEIVGRTTSGASATPSSVTDAAELQQMIALTRQVPAASHVTRHAVDLVVATHPGGAGAPGEIAKYVRNGASPRGAQALMLGAKATALLDGRPSASVDDVRAVAGSALRHRLVLGFEAIADGVSPAQLIEAVMDAVPAPASGVRGAP
;
A
#
# COMPACT_ATOMS: atom_id res chain seq x y z
N LEU A 1 -11.64 9.78 4.28
CA LEU A 1 -10.31 9.17 4.10
C LEU A 1 -10.12 8.45 2.77
N ASP A 2 -11.16 7.87 2.16
CA ASP A 2 -11.00 7.04 0.95
C ASP A 2 -10.38 7.74 -0.29
N ARG A 3 -10.34 9.08 -0.29
CA ARG A 3 -9.70 9.90 -1.35
C ARG A 3 -8.16 9.92 -1.29
N PHE A 4 -7.55 9.51 -0.18
CA PHE A 4 -6.09 9.44 -0.05
C PHE A 4 -5.58 8.10 -0.60
N MET A 5 -4.50 8.12 -1.38
CA MET A 5 -3.93 6.90 -1.97
C MET A 5 -3.42 5.95 -0.88
N PHE A 6 -2.54 6.47 0.00
CA PHE A 6 -1.96 5.75 1.13
C PHE A 6 -2.20 6.49 2.45
N LYS A 7 -2.28 5.71 3.54
CA LYS A 7 -2.07 6.18 4.91
C LYS A 7 -0.80 5.51 5.43
N ILE A 8 0.17 6.32 5.83
CA ILE A 8 1.43 5.87 6.44
C ILE A 8 1.36 6.16 7.93
N ASP A 9 1.62 5.15 8.75
CA ASP A 9 1.79 5.35 10.19
C ASP A 9 3.27 5.63 10.45
N VAL A 10 3.58 6.84 10.89
CA VAL A 10 4.94 7.27 11.22
C VAL A 10 5.10 7.16 12.73
N GLY A 11 6.04 6.30 13.16
CA GLY A 11 6.38 6.14 14.57
C GLY A 11 7.10 7.36 15.14
N PHE A 12 7.23 7.41 16.46
CA PHE A 12 8.09 8.40 17.10
C PHE A 12 9.56 8.06 16.82
N PRO A 13 10.43 9.04 16.52
CA PRO A 13 11.85 8.77 16.33
C PRO A 13 12.47 8.14 17.58
N THR A 14 13.48 7.32 17.39
CA THR A 14 14.34 6.87 18.48
C THR A 14 15.04 8.05 19.16
N ALA A 15 15.57 7.85 20.36
CA ALA A 15 16.30 8.90 21.07
C ALA A 15 17.49 9.44 20.24
N ASP A 16 18.19 8.56 19.52
CA ASP A 16 19.33 8.93 18.67
C ASP A 16 18.89 9.71 17.43
N GLU A 17 17.83 9.26 16.74
CA GLU A 17 17.25 10.00 15.62
C GLU A 17 16.73 11.38 16.09
N LEU A 18 16.10 11.45 17.25
CA LEU A 18 15.62 12.71 17.82
C LEU A 18 16.78 13.64 18.18
N HIS A 19 17.86 13.11 18.75
CA HIS A 19 19.08 13.89 19.03
C HIS A 19 19.66 14.47 17.73
N GLU A 20 19.72 13.68 16.66
CA GLU A 20 20.18 14.14 15.35
C GLU A 20 19.25 15.20 14.75
N ILE A 21 17.92 15.01 14.84
CA ILE A 21 16.92 15.98 14.38
C ILE A 21 17.10 17.31 15.11
N VAL A 22 17.21 17.29 16.44
CA VAL A 22 17.43 18.49 17.25
C VAL A 22 18.74 19.16 16.82
N GLY A 23 19.85 18.43 16.77
CA GLY A 23 21.14 18.97 16.36
C GLY A 23 21.13 19.61 14.97
N ARG A 24 20.51 18.96 13.98
CA ARG A 24 20.40 19.48 12.61
C ARG A 24 19.52 20.72 12.51
N THR A 25 18.43 20.78 13.28
CA THR A 25 17.45 21.87 13.17
C THR A 25 17.77 23.08 14.04
N THR A 26 18.64 22.94 15.06
CA THR A 26 19.03 24.04 15.96
C THR A 26 20.46 24.57 15.76
N SER A 27 21.27 23.97 14.89
CA SER A 27 22.68 24.36 14.70
C SER A 27 22.91 25.55 13.76
N GLY A 28 21.85 26.20 13.27
CA GLY A 28 21.95 27.36 12.36
C GLY A 28 22.45 27.03 10.95
N ALA A 29 22.84 25.79 10.68
CA ALA A 29 23.18 25.30 9.36
C ALA A 29 21.90 25.13 8.52
N SER A 30 21.80 25.90 7.44
CA SER A 30 20.71 25.75 6.46
C SER A 30 21.23 25.02 5.23
N ALA A 31 20.64 23.87 4.92
CA ALA A 31 20.91 23.16 3.67
C ALA A 31 20.06 23.81 2.56
N THR A 32 20.72 24.25 1.48
CA THR A 32 20.01 24.69 0.27
C THR A 32 19.80 23.46 -0.63
N PRO A 33 18.56 23.01 -0.86
CA PRO A 33 18.32 21.85 -1.71
C PRO A 33 18.68 22.17 -3.17
N SER A 34 19.33 21.21 -3.84
CA SER A 34 19.55 21.26 -5.28
C SER A 34 18.36 20.63 -6.01
N SER A 35 17.85 21.28 -7.06
CA SER A 35 16.85 20.68 -7.94
C SER A 35 17.47 19.50 -8.70
N VAL A 36 16.79 18.34 -8.66
CA VAL A 36 17.20 17.10 -9.35
C VAL A 36 16.30 16.76 -10.54
N THR A 37 15.16 17.44 -10.68
CA THR A 37 14.17 17.25 -11.74
C THR A 37 13.32 18.52 -11.88
N ASP A 38 12.60 18.65 -12.99
CA ASP A 38 11.67 19.74 -13.25
C ASP A 38 10.21 19.29 -13.33
N ALA A 39 9.29 20.25 -13.47
CA ALA A 39 7.86 19.96 -13.50
C ALA A 39 7.42 19.14 -14.73
N ALA A 40 8.08 19.33 -15.87
CA ALA A 40 7.74 18.61 -17.10
C ALA A 40 8.17 17.15 -17.00
N GLU A 41 9.38 16.90 -16.50
CA GLU A 41 9.90 15.57 -16.24
C GLU A 41 9.06 14.85 -15.17
N LEU A 42 8.67 15.52 -14.08
CA LEU A 42 7.77 14.95 -13.08
C LEU A 42 6.42 14.50 -13.69
N GLN A 43 5.83 15.28 -14.59
CA GLN A 43 4.61 14.87 -15.28
C GLN A 43 4.83 13.65 -16.17
N GLN A 44 5.99 13.54 -16.82
CA GLN A 44 6.37 12.37 -17.59
C GLN A 44 6.50 11.13 -16.70
N MET A 45 7.11 11.24 -15.51
CA MET A 45 7.20 10.14 -14.54
C MET A 45 5.82 9.66 -14.06
N ILE A 46 4.91 10.60 -13.77
CA ILE A 46 3.52 10.29 -13.38
C ILE A 46 2.77 9.59 -14.53
N ALA A 47 2.96 10.07 -15.77
CA ALA A 47 2.35 9.45 -16.94
C ALA A 47 2.91 8.04 -17.20
N LEU A 48 4.23 7.86 -17.08
CA LEU A 48 4.91 6.58 -17.23
C LEU A 48 4.38 5.55 -16.24
N THR A 49 4.22 5.94 -14.97
CA THR A 49 3.65 5.07 -13.92
C THR A 49 2.32 4.45 -14.33
N ARG A 50 1.45 5.20 -15.04
CA ARG A 50 0.16 4.67 -15.50
C ARG A 50 0.30 3.65 -16.63
N GLN A 51 1.32 3.82 -17.48
CA GLN A 51 1.60 2.99 -18.65
C GLN A 51 2.30 1.67 -18.31
N VAL A 52 2.91 1.55 -17.11
CA VAL A 52 3.54 0.30 -16.66
C VAL A 52 2.57 -0.88 -16.81
N PRO A 53 2.92 -1.92 -17.57
CA PRO A 53 2.06 -3.09 -17.72
C PRO A 53 1.97 -3.88 -16.41
N ALA A 54 0.84 -4.56 -16.24
CA ALA A 54 0.65 -5.56 -15.21
C ALA A 54 -0.07 -6.75 -15.83
N ALA A 55 0.41 -7.96 -15.55
CA ALA A 55 -0.26 -9.16 -16.02
C ALA A 55 -1.68 -9.27 -15.42
N SER A 56 -2.58 -9.98 -16.11
CA SER A 56 -3.97 -10.14 -15.67
C SER A 56 -4.09 -10.71 -14.26
N HIS A 57 -3.22 -11.66 -13.90
CA HIS A 57 -3.18 -12.26 -12.57
C HIS A 57 -2.75 -11.27 -11.47
N VAL A 58 -1.90 -10.27 -11.78
CA VAL A 58 -1.50 -9.22 -10.82
C VAL A 58 -2.69 -8.33 -10.51
N THR A 59 -3.39 -7.88 -11.56
CA THR A 59 -4.62 -7.08 -11.41
C THR A 59 -5.70 -7.87 -10.66
N ARG A 60 -5.84 -9.15 -10.99
CA ARG A 60 -6.78 -10.05 -10.32
C ARG A 60 -6.46 -10.18 -8.83
N HIS A 61 -5.20 -10.35 -8.46
CA HIS A 61 -4.79 -10.43 -7.06
C HIS A 61 -5.13 -9.15 -6.28
N ALA A 62 -4.92 -7.97 -6.85
CA ALA A 62 -5.32 -6.70 -6.22
C ALA A 62 -6.85 -6.62 -6.00
N VAL A 63 -7.64 -7.13 -6.94
CA VAL A 63 -9.10 -7.23 -6.80
C VAL A 63 -9.49 -8.23 -5.72
N ASP A 64 -8.88 -9.42 -5.71
CA ASP A 64 -9.17 -10.46 -4.73
C ASP A 64 -8.87 -10.00 -3.31
N LEU A 65 -7.76 -9.29 -3.09
CA LEU A 65 -7.46 -8.66 -1.80
C LEU A 65 -8.57 -7.70 -1.36
N VAL A 66 -9.04 -6.82 -2.25
CA VAL A 66 -10.12 -5.87 -1.93
C VAL A 66 -11.42 -6.61 -1.64
N VAL A 67 -11.79 -7.62 -2.43
CA VAL A 67 -13.00 -8.42 -2.20
C VAL A 67 -12.93 -9.13 -0.85
N ALA A 68 -11.78 -9.70 -0.50
CA ALA A 68 -11.57 -10.39 0.77
C ALA A 68 -11.60 -9.46 1.99
N THR A 69 -11.57 -8.13 1.81
CA THR A 69 -11.82 -7.17 2.91
C THR A 69 -13.29 -6.99 3.26
N HIS A 70 -14.22 -7.51 2.45
CA HIS A 70 -15.66 -7.38 2.72
C HIS A 70 -16.20 -8.57 3.50
N PRO A 71 -17.12 -8.36 4.47
CA PRO A 71 -17.84 -9.45 5.11
C PRO A 71 -18.58 -10.32 4.08
N GLY A 72 -18.31 -11.62 4.09
CA GLY A 72 -18.86 -12.56 3.10
C GLY A 72 -18.21 -12.47 1.72
N GLY A 73 -17.15 -11.67 1.55
CA GLY A 73 -16.34 -11.63 0.34
C GLY A 73 -15.65 -12.97 0.08
N ALA A 74 -15.45 -13.30 -1.19
CA ALA A 74 -14.71 -14.50 -1.57
C ALA A 74 -13.27 -14.43 -1.01
N GLY A 75 -12.85 -15.47 -0.30
CA GLY A 75 -11.53 -15.53 0.34
C GLY A 75 -11.38 -14.66 1.59
N ALA A 76 -12.46 -14.03 2.09
CA ALA A 76 -12.42 -13.28 3.34
C ALA A 76 -12.18 -14.22 4.53
N PRO A 77 -11.16 -13.97 5.37
CA PRO A 77 -10.94 -14.75 6.59
C PRO A 77 -12.04 -14.45 7.63
N GLY A 78 -12.19 -15.34 8.62
CA GLY A 78 -13.26 -15.25 9.62
C GLY A 78 -13.23 -13.94 10.43
N GLU A 79 -12.05 -13.40 10.66
CA GLU A 79 -11.80 -12.12 11.31
C GLU A 79 -12.48 -10.96 10.57
N ILE A 80 -12.52 -10.98 9.23
CA ILE A 80 -13.19 -9.93 8.45
C ILE A 80 -14.69 -9.98 8.68
N ALA A 81 -15.29 -11.17 8.70
CA ALA A 81 -16.72 -11.33 8.98
C ALA A 81 -17.08 -10.87 10.41
N LYS A 82 -16.16 -11.06 11.37
CA LYS A 82 -16.36 -10.65 12.77
C LYS A 82 -16.14 -9.15 12.99
N TYR A 83 -15.13 -8.56 12.37
CA TYR A 83 -14.58 -7.26 12.79
C TYR A 83 -14.79 -6.13 11.79
N VAL A 84 -15.16 -6.42 10.53
CA VAL A 84 -15.36 -5.39 9.50
C VAL A 84 -16.84 -5.21 9.22
N ARG A 85 -17.29 -3.94 9.16
CA ARG A 85 -18.65 -3.59 8.71
C ARG A 85 -18.72 -3.31 7.22
N ASN A 86 -17.66 -2.71 6.68
CA ASN A 86 -17.54 -2.42 5.26
C ASN A 86 -16.07 -2.47 4.84
N GLY A 87 -15.77 -3.27 3.82
CA GLY A 87 -14.42 -3.40 3.27
C GLY A 87 -14.00 -2.21 2.41
N ALA A 88 -12.85 -2.36 1.76
CA ALA A 88 -12.27 -1.33 0.90
C ALA A 88 -13.11 -1.11 -0.37
N SER A 89 -13.23 0.15 -0.79
CA SER A 89 -13.92 0.52 -2.03
C SER A 89 -13.09 0.16 -3.28
N PRO A 90 -13.64 0.30 -4.52
CA PRO A 90 -12.86 0.14 -5.75
C PRO A 90 -11.60 1.03 -5.82
N ARG A 91 -11.55 2.13 -5.06
CA ARG A 91 -10.35 2.98 -4.94
C ARG A 91 -9.19 2.26 -4.25
N GLY A 92 -9.47 1.26 -3.42
CA GLY A 92 -8.46 0.38 -2.85
C GLY A 92 -7.69 -0.36 -3.95
N ALA A 93 -8.40 -0.99 -4.90
CA ALA A 93 -7.76 -1.70 -6.01
C ALA A 93 -6.98 -0.75 -6.92
N GLN A 94 -7.51 0.45 -7.17
CA GLN A 94 -6.80 1.49 -7.92
C GLN A 94 -5.50 1.93 -7.22
N ALA A 95 -5.53 2.14 -5.91
CA ALA A 95 -4.35 2.51 -5.12
C ALA A 95 -3.32 1.38 -5.07
N LEU A 96 -3.75 0.13 -4.92
CA LEU A 96 -2.88 -1.05 -5.01
C LEU A 96 -2.16 -1.11 -6.35
N MET A 97 -2.89 -0.96 -7.46
CA MET A 97 -2.30 -1.08 -8.80
C MET A 97 -1.37 0.08 -9.14
N LEU A 98 -1.74 1.33 -8.84
CA LEU A 98 -0.86 2.47 -9.09
C LEU A 98 0.37 2.43 -8.18
N GLY A 99 0.20 2.02 -6.93
CA GLY A 99 1.29 1.80 -5.98
C GLY A 99 2.26 0.74 -6.49
N ALA A 100 1.76 -0.41 -6.88
CA ALA A 100 2.57 -1.52 -7.38
C ALA A 100 3.38 -1.15 -8.63
N LYS A 101 2.76 -0.39 -9.57
CA LYS A 101 3.45 0.11 -10.77
C LYS A 101 4.57 1.11 -10.42
N ALA A 102 4.32 2.00 -9.46
CA ALA A 102 5.34 2.93 -8.98
C ALA A 102 6.49 2.19 -8.29
N THR A 103 6.19 1.20 -7.44
CA THR A 103 7.19 0.34 -6.79
C THR A 103 8.06 -0.37 -7.82
N ALA A 104 7.46 -0.99 -8.84
CA ALA A 104 8.21 -1.65 -9.90
C ALA A 104 9.18 -0.70 -10.62
N LEU A 105 8.75 0.53 -10.95
CA LEU A 105 9.63 1.54 -11.57
C LEU A 105 10.76 1.98 -10.65
N LEU A 106 10.49 2.17 -9.35
CA LEU A 106 11.52 2.51 -8.36
C LEU A 106 12.56 1.40 -8.22
N ASP A 107 12.16 0.15 -8.42
CA ASP A 107 13.05 -1.03 -8.47
C ASP A 107 13.71 -1.23 -9.86
N GLY A 108 13.50 -0.33 -10.81
CA GLY A 108 14.03 -0.44 -12.18
C GLY A 108 13.40 -1.56 -13.01
N ARG A 109 12.25 -2.11 -12.60
CA ARG A 109 11.53 -3.17 -13.31
C ARG A 109 10.45 -2.59 -14.24
N PRO A 110 10.33 -3.11 -15.48
CA PRO A 110 9.39 -2.57 -16.46
C PRO A 110 7.94 -3.08 -16.28
N SER A 111 7.66 -3.92 -15.29
CA SER A 111 6.32 -4.46 -15.04
C SER A 111 6.05 -4.70 -13.56
N ALA A 112 4.79 -4.47 -13.16
CA ALA A 112 4.35 -4.73 -11.80
C ALA A 112 4.10 -6.22 -11.56
N SER A 113 4.43 -6.67 -10.35
CA SER A 113 4.27 -8.05 -9.88
C SER A 113 3.24 -8.14 -8.75
N VAL A 114 2.92 -9.38 -8.33
CA VAL A 114 2.09 -9.62 -7.14
C VAL A 114 2.77 -9.11 -5.87
N ASP A 115 4.09 -9.26 -5.79
CA ASP A 115 4.87 -8.81 -4.62
C ASP A 115 4.76 -7.29 -4.44
N ASP A 116 4.73 -6.54 -5.54
CA ASP A 116 4.53 -5.09 -5.52
C ASP A 116 3.16 -4.69 -4.97
N VAL A 117 2.12 -5.43 -5.34
CA VAL A 117 0.76 -5.23 -4.82
C VAL A 117 0.72 -5.49 -3.32
N ARG A 118 1.35 -6.57 -2.86
CA ARG A 118 1.40 -6.94 -1.44
C ARG A 118 2.21 -5.94 -0.63
N ALA A 119 3.34 -5.46 -1.16
CA ALA A 119 4.20 -4.48 -0.49
C ALA A 119 3.46 -3.17 -0.14
N VAL A 120 2.51 -2.74 -1.00
CA VAL A 120 1.75 -1.51 -0.76
C VAL A 120 0.40 -1.74 -0.07
N ALA A 121 -0.01 -2.99 0.16
CA ALA A 121 -1.37 -3.33 0.60
C ALA A 121 -1.72 -2.75 1.98
N GLY A 122 -0.81 -2.86 2.95
CA GLY A 122 -1.00 -2.28 4.28
C GLY A 122 -1.29 -0.78 4.21
N SER A 123 -0.48 -0.02 3.46
CA SER A 123 -0.60 1.43 3.32
C SER A 123 -1.82 1.85 2.49
N ALA A 124 -2.20 1.04 1.49
CA ALA A 124 -3.37 1.27 0.66
C ALA A 124 -4.69 0.97 1.38
N LEU A 125 -4.78 -0.10 2.16
CA LEU A 125 -6.07 -0.60 2.64
C LEU A 125 -6.42 -0.13 4.06
N ARG A 126 -5.45 0.23 4.90
CA ARG A 126 -5.68 0.47 6.35
C ARG A 126 -6.71 1.53 6.70
N HIS A 127 -6.84 2.57 5.87
CA HIS A 127 -7.83 3.65 6.06
C HIS A 127 -9.12 3.43 5.29
N ARG A 128 -9.29 2.25 4.69
CA ARG A 128 -10.44 1.84 3.88
C ARG A 128 -11.28 0.74 4.52
N LEU A 129 -10.89 0.24 5.70
CA LEU A 129 -11.68 -0.69 6.49
C LEU A 129 -12.54 0.09 7.49
N VAL A 130 -13.85 -0.11 7.44
CA VAL A 130 -14.78 0.38 8.46
C VAL A 130 -14.95 -0.73 9.49
N LEU A 131 -14.35 -0.56 10.66
CA LEU A 131 -14.40 -1.56 11.72
C LEU A 131 -15.74 -1.55 12.48
N GLY A 132 -16.12 -2.73 12.98
CA GLY A 132 -17.22 -2.93 13.91
C GLY A 132 -16.86 -2.58 15.35
N PHE A 133 -17.85 -2.58 16.24
CA PHE A 133 -17.62 -2.29 17.66
C PHE A 133 -16.80 -3.38 18.33
N GLU A 134 -17.00 -4.63 17.92
CA GLU A 134 -16.27 -5.81 18.35
C GLU A 134 -14.77 -5.66 18.14
N ALA A 135 -14.36 -5.05 17.03
CA ALA A 135 -12.95 -4.82 16.73
C ALA A 135 -12.34 -3.81 17.70
N ILE A 136 -13.09 -2.77 18.07
CA ILE A 136 -12.65 -1.76 19.03
C ILE A 136 -12.55 -2.37 20.43
N ALA A 137 -13.55 -3.16 20.83
CA ALA A 137 -13.59 -3.84 22.13
C ALA A 137 -12.44 -4.85 22.29
N ASP A 138 -12.14 -5.61 21.23
CA ASP A 138 -11.07 -6.62 21.23
C ASP A 138 -9.67 -6.02 20.92
N GLY A 139 -9.57 -4.71 20.69
CA GLY A 139 -8.31 -4.03 20.38
C GLY A 139 -7.71 -4.42 19.02
N VAL A 140 -8.53 -4.85 18.07
CA VAL A 140 -8.10 -5.30 16.73
C VAL A 140 -7.88 -4.11 15.82
N SER A 141 -6.68 -4.03 15.24
CA SER A 141 -6.29 -2.97 14.33
C SER A 141 -6.60 -3.30 12.86
N PRO A 142 -6.77 -2.28 11.99
CA PRO A 142 -6.84 -2.50 10.54
C PRO A 142 -5.61 -3.21 9.97
N ALA A 143 -4.43 -2.99 10.56
CA ALA A 143 -3.18 -3.64 10.13
C ALA A 143 -3.27 -5.15 10.31
N GLN A 144 -3.71 -5.63 11.47
CA GLN A 144 -3.88 -7.07 11.73
C GLN A 144 -4.89 -7.71 10.76
N LEU A 145 -5.99 -7.02 10.44
CA LEU A 145 -6.99 -7.52 9.51
C LEU A 145 -6.48 -7.58 8.06
N ILE A 146 -5.62 -6.64 7.66
CA ILE A 146 -5.02 -6.65 6.33
C ILE A 146 -4.01 -7.79 6.21
N GLU A 147 -3.19 -8.04 7.23
CA GLU A 147 -2.30 -9.22 7.26
C GLU A 147 -3.11 -10.51 7.12
N ALA A 148 -4.19 -10.68 7.90
CA ALA A 148 -5.07 -11.84 7.80
C ALA A 148 -5.65 -12.02 6.39
N VAL A 149 -6.04 -10.92 5.72
CA VAL A 149 -6.52 -10.96 4.32
C VAL A 149 -5.40 -11.36 3.37
N MET A 150 -4.19 -10.82 3.55
CA MET A 150 -3.04 -11.15 2.71
C MET A 150 -2.62 -12.61 2.85
N ASP A 151 -2.79 -13.21 4.03
CA ASP A 151 -2.53 -14.63 4.26
C ASP A 151 -3.62 -15.53 3.66
N ALA A 152 -4.90 -15.12 3.79
CA ALA A 152 -6.04 -15.86 3.25
C ALA A 152 -6.13 -15.81 1.71
N VAL A 153 -5.58 -14.76 1.09
CA VAL A 153 -5.48 -14.61 -0.36
C VAL A 153 -4.02 -14.79 -0.78
N PRO A 154 -3.54 -16.04 -0.96
CA PRO A 154 -2.16 -16.28 -1.31
C PRO A 154 -1.83 -15.73 -2.69
N ALA A 155 -0.56 -15.37 -2.89
CA ALA A 155 -0.07 -15.08 -4.22
C ALA A 155 -0.31 -16.30 -5.13
N PRO A 156 -0.76 -16.10 -6.39
CA PRO A 156 -0.89 -17.20 -7.33
C PRO A 156 0.45 -17.92 -7.49
N ALA A 157 0.42 -19.25 -7.49
CA ALA A 157 1.61 -20.07 -7.69
C ALA A 157 2.36 -19.60 -8.95
N SER A 158 3.58 -19.13 -8.75
CA SER A 158 4.38 -18.44 -9.78
C SER A 158 4.60 -19.34 -10.99
N GLY A 159 3.97 -19.01 -12.11
CA GLY A 159 4.27 -19.63 -13.40
C GLY A 159 5.16 -18.77 -14.31
N VAL A 160 5.25 -17.46 -14.09
CA VAL A 160 6.04 -16.57 -14.94
C VAL A 160 6.55 -15.39 -14.11
N ARG A 161 7.77 -15.49 -13.58
CA ARG A 161 8.59 -14.29 -13.43
C ARG A 161 8.89 -13.84 -14.85
N GLY A 162 8.42 -12.67 -15.24
CA GLY A 162 8.79 -12.06 -16.52
C GLY A 162 10.32 -12.07 -16.60
N ALA A 163 10.85 -12.89 -17.50
CA ALA A 163 12.26 -12.91 -17.86
C ALA A 163 12.59 -11.60 -18.61
N PRO A 164 13.87 -11.20 -18.65
CA PRO A 164 14.33 -9.81 -18.77
C PRO A 164 13.88 -9.09 -20.04
#